data_AF-A0A0K2VLR1-F1
#
_entry.id   AF-A0A0K2VLR1-F1
#
_cell.length_a   1.000
_cell.length_b   1.000
_cell.length_c   1.000
_cell.angle_alpha   90.00
_cell.angle_beta   90.00
_cell.angle_gamma   90.00
#
_symmetry.space_group_name_H-M   'P 1'
#
loop_
_entity.id
_entity.type
_entity.pdbx_description
1 polymer ?
#
loop_
_entity_poly.entity_id
_entity_poly.type
_entity_poly.pdbx_seq_one_letter_code
_entity_poly.pdbx_strand_id
1 'polypeptide(L)'
;LEDTWDVDATIKRIPKEEGADKKVRETDFVDKVKKMVKDDPTRSMKAGDRPWVWQQDSASCHVSKISIQRLTENCYDDVTKDLWPPNSPDLNLFDYFLWDYIERHTNRHLHSTKASVMDSIKEVFGNMDNEMARRAYGRIEAVIDANGDYIK
;
A
#
# COMPACT_ATOMS: atom_id res chain seq x y z
N LEU A 1 27.29 -20.77 -19.68
CA LEU A 1 27.56 -19.32 -19.70
C LEU A 1 26.39 -18.69 -18.98
N GLU A 2 26.52 -18.58 -17.66
CA GLU A 2 25.50 -18.04 -16.77
C GLU A 2 25.63 -16.52 -16.81
N ASP A 3 24.72 -15.85 -17.51
CA ASP A 3 24.56 -14.40 -17.40
C ASP A 3 23.78 -14.11 -16.12
N THR A 4 24.51 -13.99 -15.01
CA THR A 4 23.97 -13.43 -13.78
C THR A 4 23.74 -11.94 -13.99
N TRP A 5 22.53 -11.60 -14.46
CA TRP A 5 22.03 -10.24 -14.49
C TRP A 5 21.79 -9.79 -13.04
N ASP A 6 22.83 -9.24 -12.42
CA ASP A 6 22.79 -8.77 -11.03
C ASP A 6 22.02 -7.44 -10.95
N VAL A 7 20.72 -7.58 -10.68
CA VAL A 7 19.77 -6.48 -10.50
C VAL A 7 20.22 -5.56 -9.35
N ASP A 8 20.80 -6.13 -8.29
CA ASP A 8 21.29 -5.37 -7.13
C ASP A 8 22.50 -4.50 -7.47
N ALA A 9 23.41 -5.00 -8.31
CA ALA A 9 24.54 -4.22 -8.81
C ALA A 9 24.10 -3.08 -9.75
N THR A 10 22.96 -3.25 -10.43
CA THR A 10 22.41 -2.23 -11.33
C THR A 10 21.68 -1.13 -10.55
N ILE A 11 20.89 -1.48 -9.52
CA ILE A 11 20.23 -0.53 -8.63
C ILE A 11 21.25 0.36 -7.89
N LYS A 12 22.38 -0.19 -7.47
CA LYS A 12 23.46 0.57 -6.81
C LYS A 12 24.17 1.59 -7.71
N ARG A 13 24.10 1.44 -9.04
CA ARG A 13 24.76 2.34 -10.01
C ARG A 13 23.87 3.50 -10.48
N ILE A 14 22.58 3.48 -10.16
CA ILE A 14 21.68 4.59 -10.48
C ILE A 14 22.05 5.77 -9.56
N PRO A 15 22.38 6.96 -10.10
CA PRO A 15 22.62 8.14 -9.28
C PRO A 15 21.39 8.38 -8.40
N LYS A 16 21.57 8.39 -7.08
CA LYS A 16 20.50 8.75 -6.16
C LYS A 16 20.08 10.20 -6.46
N GLU A 17 18.90 10.39 -7.06
CA GLU A 17 18.30 11.72 -7.17
C GLU A 17 18.18 12.34 -5.77
N GLU A 18 18.47 13.63 -5.63
CA GLU A 18 18.25 14.37 -4.39
C GLU A 18 16.76 14.32 -4.02
N GLY A 19 16.44 13.45 -3.06
CA GLY A 19 15.07 13.15 -2.62
C GLY A 19 14.69 11.67 -2.59
N ALA A 20 15.54 10.77 -3.11
CA ALA A 20 15.28 9.34 -3.18
C ALA A 20 15.09 8.65 -1.80
N ASP A 21 15.56 9.26 -0.71
CA ASP A 21 15.49 8.71 0.66
C ASP A 21 14.73 9.64 1.63
N LYS A 22 13.72 10.40 1.18
CA LYS A 22 12.84 11.12 2.13
C LYS A 22 11.91 10.12 2.80
N LYS A 23 12.34 9.58 3.95
CA LYS A 23 11.45 8.85 4.87
C LYS A 23 10.20 9.69 5.11
N VAL A 24 9.03 9.08 4.94
CA VAL A 24 7.77 9.74 5.28
C VAL A 24 7.80 10.05 6.77
N ARG A 25 7.80 11.34 7.10
CA ARG A 25 7.73 11.79 8.49
C ARG A 25 6.28 11.71 8.94
N GLU A 26 6.08 11.54 10.25
CA GLU A 26 4.75 11.49 10.89
C GLU A 26 3.83 12.65 10.43
N THR A 27 4.35 13.87 10.36
CA THR A 27 3.60 15.05 9.90
C THR A 27 3.19 14.96 8.43
N ASP A 28 4.08 14.45 7.57
CA ASP A 28 3.85 14.32 6.13
C ASP A 28 2.79 13.22 5.85
N PHE A 29 2.73 12.19 6.70
CA PHE A 29 1.70 11.15 6.66
C PHE A 29 0.33 11.71 7.07
N VAL A 30 0.26 12.40 8.22
CA VAL A 30 -0.97 13.00 8.74
C VAL A 30 -1.60 13.97 7.74
N ASP A 31 -0.81 14.82 7.10
CA ASP A 31 -1.31 15.80 6.13
C ASP A 31 -1.84 15.12 4.87
N LYS A 32 -1.23 14.01 4.44
CA LYS A 32 -1.74 13.20 3.32
C LYS A 32 -3.08 12.54 3.66
N VAL A 33 -3.21 11.92 4.83
CA VAL A 33 -4.47 11.29 5.26
C VAL A 33 -5.59 12.32 5.34
N LYS A 34 -5.34 13.47 5.98
CA LYS A 34 -6.32 14.57 6.04
C LYS A 34 -6.74 15.05 4.67
N LYS A 35 -5.77 15.21 3.75
CA LYS A 35 -6.05 15.62 2.39
C LYS A 35 -6.90 14.58 1.66
N MET A 36 -6.59 13.29 1.80
CA MET A 36 -7.39 12.21 1.20
C MET A 36 -8.83 12.20 1.71
N VAL A 37 -9.05 12.34 3.03
CA VAL A 37 -10.39 12.37 3.63
C VAL A 37 -11.17 13.63 3.21
N LYS A 38 -10.49 14.78 3.09
CA LYS A 38 -11.12 16.06 2.69
C LYS A 38 -11.40 16.17 1.20
N ASP A 39 -10.49 15.71 0.34
CA ASP A 39 -10.55 15.91 -1.11
C ASP A 39 -11.62 15.03 -1.76
N ASP A 40 -11.94 13.86 -1.18
CA ASP A 40 -12.99 12.98 -1.69
C ASP A 40 -13.65 12.17 -0.54
N PRO A 41 -14.50 12.81 0.29
CA PRO A 41 -15.25 12.10 1.32
C PRO A 41 -16.14 10.99 0.73
N THR A 42 -16.57 11.14 -0.53
CA THR A 42 -17.38 10.15 -1.23
C THR A 42 -16.66 8.85 -1.60
N ARG A 43 -15.33 8.86 -1.80
CA ARG A 43 -14.55 7.63 -2.07
C ARG A 43 -14.42 6.71 -0.86
N SER A 44 -14.25 7.28 0.32
CA SER A 44 -14.34 6.56 1.61
C SER A 44 -15.77 6.12 1.92
N MET A 45 -16.78 6.82 1.38
CA MET A 45 -18.21 6.51 1.55
C MET A 45 -18.82 5.59 0.47
N LYS A 46 -18.06 5.06 -0.51
CA LYS A 46 -18.63 4.17 -1.55
C LYS A 46 -19.06 2.78 -1.04
N ALA A 47 -18.94 2.49 0.26
CA ALA A 47 -19.60 1.36 0.90
C ALA A 47 -21.12 1.58 1.11
N GLY A 48 -21.68 2.69 0.61
CA GLY A 48 -23.06 3.08 0.85
C GLY A 48 -23.23 3.64 2.26
N ASP A 49 -24.34 3.32 2.92
CA ASP A 49 -24.59 3.71 4.33
C ASP A 49 -23.78 2.88 5.34
N ARG A 50 -22.89 2.00 4.88
CA ARG A 50 -22.11 1.14 5.77
C ARG A 50 -20.91 1.91 6.34
N PRO A 51 -20.65 1.79 7.65
CA PRO A 51 -19.43 2.30 8.22
C PRO A 51 -18.22 1.65 7.56
N TRP A 52 -17.17 2.43 7.33
CA TRP A 52 -15.90 1.97 6.77
C TRP A 52 -14.83 1.99 7.87
N VAL A 53 -13.84 1.09 7.73
CA VAL A 53 -12.73 0.96 8.68
C VAL A 53 -11.44 1.33 7.96
N TRP A 54 -10.61 2.16 8.59
CA TRP A 54 -9.26 2.46 8.09
C TRP A 54 -8.31 1.32 8.44
N GLN A 55 -7.58 0.78 7.46
CA GLN A 55 -6.56 -0.25 7.68
C GLN A 55 -5.19 0.28 7.26
N GLN A 56 -4.18 0.00 8.08
CA GLN A 56 -2.76 0.27 7.84
C GLN A 56 -1.91 -0.72 8.65
N ASP A 57 -0.62 -0.86 8.31
CA ASP A 57 0.33 -1.68 9.06
C ASP A 57 0.83 -0.98 10.34
N SER A 58 1.59 -1.71 11.16
CA SER A 58 2.12 -1.20 12.44
C SER A 58 3.43 -0.42 12.32
N ALA A 59 3.74 0.18 11.15
CA ALA A 59 4.94 1.00 11.00
C ALA A 59 4.96 2.16 12.01
N SER A 60 6.16 2.55 12.47
CA SER A 60 6.28 3.52 13.59
C SER A 60 5.60 4.87 13.34
N CYS A 61 5.49 5.32 12.08
CA CYS A 61 4.78 6.55 11.72
C CYS A 61 3.25 6.42 11.74
N HIS A 62 2.71 5.20 11.65
CA HIS A 62 1.27 4.92 11.67
C HIS A 62 0.74 4.77 13.10
N VAL A 63 1.56 4.21 14.00
CA VAL A 63 1.19 3.95 15.41
C VAL A 63 1.58 5.07 16.37
N SER A 64 2.09 6.18 15.84
CA SER A 64 2.46 7.33 16.67
C SER A 64 1.23 8.00 17.27
N LYS A 65 1.40 8.69 18.39
CA LYS A 65 0.28 9.34 19.10
C LYS A 65 -0.48 10.33 18.22
N ILE A 66 0.24 11.10 17.40
CA ILE A 66 -0.38 12.11 16.54
C ILE A 66 -1.15 11.45 15.41
N SER A 67 -0.59 10.39 14.78
CA SER A 67 -1.27 9.66 13.71
C SER A 67 -2.55 8.99 14.21
N ILE A 68 -2.49 8.26 15.32
CA ILE A 68 -3.67 7.59 15.90
C ILE A 68 -4.73 8.60 16.32
N GLN A 69 -4.37 9.67 17.05
CA GLN A 69 -5.32 10.71 17.44
C GLN A 69 -6.07 11.27 16.21
N ARG A 70 -5.35 11.50 15.10
CA ARG A 70 -5.95 12.03 13.88
C ARG A 70 -6.83 11.02 13.17
N LEU A 71 -6.50 9.74 13.19
CA LEU A 71 -7.37 8.70 12.63
C LEU A 71 -8.69 8.63 13.41
N THR A 72 -8.63 8.61 14.74
CA THR A 72 -9.83 8.64 15.59
C THR A 72 -10.68 9.91 15.39
N GLU A 73 -10.08 11.05 15.07
CA GLU A 73 -10.81 12.30 14.79
C GLU A 73 -11.49 12.34 13.41
N ASN A 74 -11.03 11.55 12.43
CA ASN A 74 -11.42 11.71 11.02
C ASN A 74 -11.99 10.43 10.36
N CYS A 75 -11.79 9.27 10.95
CA CYS A 75 -12.28 7.98 10.46
C CYS A 75 -13.42 7.48 11.35
N TYR A 76 -14.29 6.63 10.81
CA TYR A 76 -15.35 6.01 11.61
C TYR A 76 -14.77 5.00 12.61
N ASP A 77 -13.85 4.16 12.14
CA ASP A 77 -13.12 3.17 12.94
C ASP A 77 -11.76 2.87 12.29
N ASP A 78 -10.83 2.29 13.05
CA ASP A 78 -9.48 1.95 12.59
C ASP A 78 -9.00 0.58 13.09
N VAL A 79 -8.26 -0.13 12.22
CA VAL A 79 -7.55 -1.35 12.63
C VAL A 79 -6.32 -0.94 13.42
N THR A 80 -6.47 -0.91 14.74
CA THR A 80 -5.39 -0.57 15.66
C THR A 80 -4.23 -1.58 15.56
N LYS A 81 -3.05 -1.16 16.05
CA LYS A 81 -1.87 -2.04 16.13
C LYS A 81 -2.09 -3.35 16.89
N ASP A 82 -3.06 -3.38 17.81
CA ASP A 82 -3.33 -4.55 18.64
C ASP A 82 -4.26 -5.55 17.91
N LEU A 83 -4.96 -5.08 16.86
CA LEU A 83 -5.75 -5.90 15.95
C LEU A 83 -4.93 -6.35 14.72
N TRP A 84 -3.96 -5.55 14.28
CA TRP A 84 -3.11 -5.90 13.15
C TRP A 84 -1.98 -6.86 13.57
N PRO A 85 -1.92 -8.08 13.04
CA PRO A 85 -0.86 -9.02 13.41
C PRO A 85 0.51 -8.52 12.93
N PRO A 86 1.57 -8.65 13.75
CA PRO A 86 2.91 -8.22 13.37
C PRO A 86 3.44 -9.08 12.21
N ASN A 87 4.28 -8.47 11.35
CA ASN A 87 4.94 -9.16 10.23
C ASN A 87 3.98 -9.92 9.29
N SER A 88 2.78 -9.38 9.04
CA SER A 88 1.75 -10.01 8.19
C SER A 88 1.52 -9.23 6.88
N PRO A 89 2.52 -9.15 5.97
CA PRO A 89 2.34 -8.53 4.66
C PRO A 89 1.36 -9.31 3.77
N ASP A 90 1.15 -10.60 4.05
CA ASP A 90 0.19 -11.48 3.40
C ASP A 90 -1.27 -11.10 3.67
N LEU A 91 -1.53 -10.36 4.75
CA LEU A 91 -2.83 -9.81 5.08
C LEU A 91 -3.04 -8.38 4.53
N ASN A 92 -1.96 -7.68 4.20
CA ASN A 92 -2.07 -6.36 3.59
C ASN A 92 -2.34 -6.51 2.09
N LEU A 93 -3.52 -6.06 1.65
CA LEU A 93 -3.91 -6.04 0.23
C LEU A 93 -2.84 -5.37 -0.66
N PHE A 94 -2.24 -4.29 -0.15
CA PHE A 94 -1.23 -3.54 -0.88
C PHE A 94 0.03 -4.36 -1.10
N ASP A 95 0.53 -5.03 -0.04
CA ASP A 95 1.80 -5.75 -0.07
C ASP A 95 1.68 -7.12 -0.74
N TYR A 96 0.62 -7.87 -0.47
CA TYR A 96 0.41 -9.19 -1.04
C TYR A 96 0.10 -9.16 -2.54
N PHE A 97 -0.71 -8.18 -2.98
CA PHE A 97 -1.30 -8.21 -4.31
C PHE A 97 -0.95 -6.98 -5.14
N LEU A 98 -1.27 -5.78 -4.64
CA LEU A 98 -1.28 -4.58 -5.47
C LEU A 98 0.11 -4.21 -5.99
N TRP A 99 1.12 -4.18 -5.11
CA TRP A 99 2.47 -3.78 -5.50
C TRP A 99 3.10 -4.77 -6.46
N ASP A 100 2.98 -6.07 -6.19
CA ASP A 100 3.44 -7.11 -7.11
C ASP A 100 2.72 -7.03 -8.47
N TYR A 101 1.40 -6.80 -8.48
CA TYR A 101 0.65 -6.61 -9.71
C TYR A 101 1.15 -5.40 -10.50
N ILE A 102 1.29 -4.24 -9.86
CA ILE A 102 1.75 -3.01 -10.53
C ILE A 102 3.15 -3.22 -11.08
N GLU A 103 4.07 -3.73 -10.26
CA GLU A 103 5.46 -3.95 -10.65
C GLU A 103 5.56 -4.87 -11.87
N ARG A 104 4.87 -6.01 -11.85
CA ARG A 104 4.88 -6.98 -12.97
C ARG A 104 4.34 -6.41 -14.28
N HIS A 105 3.47 -5.40 -14.25
CA HIS A 105 2.89 -4.82 -15.46
C HIS A 105 3.68 -3.60 -15.93
N THR A 106 4.08 -2.73 -15.01
CA THR A 106 4.94 -1.57 -15.31
C THR A 106 6.28 -2.04 -15.88
N ASN A 107 6.92 -3.05 -15.28
CA ASN A 107 8.24 -3.53 -15.72
C ASN A 107 8.23 -4.34 -17.03
N ARG A 108 7.08 -4.50 -17.71
CA ARG A 108 7.03 -5.04 -19.09
C ARG A 108 7.65 -4.08 -20.10
N HIS A 109 7.80 -2.82 -19.73
CA HIS A 109 8.39 -1.78 -20.55
C HIS A 109 9.58 -1.16 -19.82
N LEU A 110 10.61 -0.79 -20.59
CA LEU A 110 11.74 -0.04 -20.05
C LEU A 110 11.34 1.42 -19.86
N HIS A 111 11.70 1.98 -18.72
CA HIS A 111 11.47 3.37 -18.39
C HIS A 111 12.79 4.13 -18.35
N SER A 112 12.91 5.19 -19.13
CA SER A 112 14.10 6.05 -19.16
C SER A 112 14.00 7.27 -18.25
N THR A 113 12.81 7.53 -17.68
CA THR A 113 12.55 8.69 -16.82
C THR A 113 11.59 8.33 -15.69
N LYS A 114 11.71 9.05 -14.58
CA LYS A 114 10.77 8.98 -13.46
C LYS A 114 9.32 9.28 -13.87
N ALA A 115 9.12 10.24 -14.76
CA ALA A 115 7.79 10.58 -15.26
C ALA A 115 7.16 9.38 -15.99
N SER A 116 7.93 8.69 -16.83
CA SER A 116 7.46 7.49 -17.53
C SER A 116 7.07 6.36 -16.58
N VAL A 117 7.82 6.16 -15.49
CA VAL A 117 7.44 5.19 -14.43
C VAL A 117 6.13 5.62 -13.76
N MET A 118 6.01 6.88 -13.37
CA MET A 118 4.82 7.39 -12.70
C MET A 118 3.55 7.27 -13.56
N ASP A 119 3.66 7.56 -14.86
CA ASP A 119 2.53 7.47 -15.77
C ASP A 119 2.12 6.00 -16.03
N SER A 120 3.10 5.10 -16.17
CA SER A 120 2.84 3.66 -16.27
C SER A 120 2.16 3.09 -15.02
N ILE A 121 2.61 3.49 -13.82
CA ILE A 121 1.96 3.09 -12.56
C ILE A 121 0.50 3.56 -12.53
N LYS A 122 0.23 4.82 -12.89
CA LYS A 122 -1.14 5.36 -12.92
C LYS A 122 -2.03 4.64 -13.93
N GLU A 123 -1.49 4.34 -15.11
CA GLU A 123 -2.20 3.61 -16.16
C GLU A 123 -2.55 2.19 -15.71
N VAL A 124 -1.56 1.43 -15.23
CA VAL A 124 -1.76 0.07 -14.73
C VAL A 124 -2.78 0.06 -13.60
N PHE A 125 -2.64 0.96 -12.62
CA PHE A 125 -3.57 1.08 -11.50
C PHE A 125 -4.98 1.47 -11.96
N GLY A 126 -5.10 2.43 -12.88
CA GLY A 126 -6.39 2.89 -13.41
C GLY A 126 -7.14 1.82 -14.22
N ASN A 127 -6.41 0.87 -14.79
CA ASN A 127 -6.96 -0.25 -15.56
C ASN A 127 -7.26 -1.50 -14.71
N MET A 128 -7.02 -1.46 -13.39
CA MET A 128 -7.33 -2.58 -12.51
C MET A 128 -8.84 -2.78 -12.35
N ASP A 129 -9.30 -4.02 -12.49
CA ASP A 129 -10.69 -4.38 -12.23
C ASP A 129 -10.97 -4.47 -10.72
N ASN A 130 -12.12 -3.95 -10.29
CA ASN A 130 -12.58 -4.03 -8.91
C ASN A 130 -12.73 -5.49 -8.42
N GLU A 131 -13.02 -6.44 -9.32
CA GLU A 131 -13.04 -7.86 -8.97
C GLU A 131 -11.68 -8.39 -8.53
N MET A 132 -10.59 -7.84 -9.06
CA MET A 132 -9.23 -8.23 -8.65
C MET A 132 -8.97 -7.82 -7.19
N ALA A 133 -9.37 -6.61 -6.82
CA ALA A 133 -9.29 -6.14 -5.43
C ALA A 133 -10.17 -6.99 -4.50
N ARG A 134 -11.41 -7.30 -4.90
CA ARG A 134 -12.34 -8.15 -4.11
C ARG A 134 -11.77 -9.54 -3.83
N ARG A 135 -11.17 -10.20 -4.81
CA ARG A 135 -10.57 -11.54 -4.63
C ARG A 135 -9.43 -11.52 -3.62
N ALA A 136 -8.61 -10.49 -3.63
CA ALA A 136 -7.50 -10.37 -2.70
C ALA A 136 -7.97 -10.14 -1.25
N TYR A 137 -9.15 -9.54 -1.02
CA TYR A 137 -9.76 -9.48 0.31
C TYR A 137 -10.21 -10.86 0.86
N GLY A 138 -10.58 -11.80 -0.01
CA GLY A 138 -10.96 -13.16 0.41
C GLY A 138 -9.83 -13.95 1.10
N ARG A 139 -8.58 -13.45 1.01
CA ARG A 139 -7.43 -14.06 1.66
C ARG A 139 -7.50 -14.00 3.19
N ILE A 140 -8.18 -12.99 3.75
CA ILE A 140 -8.38 -12.87 5.21
C ILE A 140 -9.19 -14.07 5.73
N GLU A 141 -10.24 -14.48 5.03
CA GLU A 141 -11.05 -15.65 5.39
C GLU A 141 -10.20 -16.93 5.36
N ALA A 142 -9.35 -17.08 4.35
CA ALA A 142 -8.44 -18.23 4.27
C ALA A 142 -7.41 -18.28 5.42
N VAL A 143 -6.91 -17.13 5.90
CA VAL A 143 -6.02 -17.09 7.08
C VAL A 143 -6.78 -17.46 8.36
N ILE A 144 -8.04 -17.03 8.49
CA ILE A 144 -8.91 -17.43 9.60
C ILE A 144 -9.12 -18.95 9.59
N ASP A 145 -9.44 -19.53 8.42
CA ASP A 145 -9.62 -20.97 8.26
C ASP A 145 -8.34 -21.77 8.54
N ALA A 146 -7.17 -21.15 8.32
CA ALA A 146 -5.87 -21.70 8.66
C ALA A 146 -5.47 -21.48 10.14
N ASN A 147 -6.35 -20.96 10.99
CA ASN A 147 -6.05 -20.59 12.39
C ASN A 147 -4.85 -19.64 12.53
N GLY A 148 -4.65 -18.74 11.57
CA GLY A 148 -3.54 -17.78 11.56
C GLY A 148 -2.22 -18.33 11.01
N ASP A 149 -2.18 -19.57 10.50
CA ASP A 149 -1.01 -20.08 9.79
C ASP A 149 -0.87 -19.47 8.39
N TYR A 150 0.36 -19.54 7.85
CA TYR A 150 0.66 -19.11 6.49
C TYR A 150 -0.12 -19.95 5.46
N ILE A 151 -0.81 -19.25 4.57
CA ILE A 151 -1.54 -19.83 3.45
C ILE A 151 -0.76 -19.68 2.14
N LYS A 152 -0.96 -20.61 1.21
CA LYS A 152 -0.38 -20.57 -0.14
C LYS A 152 -1.24 -19.68 -1.03
#